data_AF-A0A098LK66-F1
#
_entry.id   AF-A0A098LK66-F1
#
_cell.length_a   1.000
_cell.length_b   1.000
_cell.length_c   1.000
_cell.angle_alpha   90.00
_cell.angle_beta   90.00
_cell.angle_gamma   90.00
#
_symmetry.space_group_name_H-M   'P 1'
#
loop_
_entity.id
_entity.type
_entity.pdbx_description
1 polymer ?
#
loop_
_entity_poly.entity_id
_entity_poly.type
_entity_poly.pdbx_seq_one_letter_code
_entity_poly.pdbx_strand_id
1 'polypeptide(L)'
;MRRLNDKEILKAIRTGDNESVLSNLYKDVLPHIKKYIISNSGSYEDAKDIFQDTVVIFYNQVKLNRFDERKEIGAFMYSVARNLWINKAKRDNKLVNTAEFDDSEEEGMDVLADMITAEKAKAIEDLMERVGEECKKLLMYTIYDKVSLKEIAVKMGYSSDQVVKTYSYRCRQKLFNLVKDNSYIISLFKQ
;
A
#
# COMPACT_ATOMS: atom_id res chain seq x y z
N MET A 1 -6.00 -2.97 33.07
CA MET A 1 -4.83 -2.67 32.21
C MET A 1 -4.81 -1.18 31.95
N ARG A 2 -3.66 -0.52 32.18
CA ARG A 2 -3.51 0.95 32.09
C ARG A 2 -3.60 1.40 30.63
N ARG A 3 -4.33 2.51 30.39
CA ARG A 3 -4.35 3.21 29.10
C ARG A 3 -3.05 3.99 28.92
N LEU A 4 -2.34 3.78 27.81
CA LEU A 4 -1.11 4.48 27.47
C LEU A 4 -1.42 5.73 26.65
N ASN A 5 -0.69 6.82 26.88
CA ASN A 5 -0.69 7.96 25.95
C ASN A 5 0.32 7.75 24.81
N ASP A 6 0.26 8.62 23.79
CA ASP A 6 1.08 8.48 22.59
C ASP A 6 2.59 8.40 22.87
N LYS A 7 3.10 9.22 23.78
CA LYS A 7 4.53 9.19 24.16
C LYS A 7 4.92 7.87 24.84
N GLU A 8 4.03 7.34 25.67
CA GLU A 8 4.24 6.04 26.33
C GLU A 8 4.20 4.91 25.30
N ILE A 9 3.32 4.97 24.30
CA ILE A 9 3.25 3.99 23.20
C ILE A 9 4.55 4.00 22.39
N LEU A 10 5.02 5.17 21.97
CA LEU A 10 6.27 5.31 21.22
C LEU A 10 7.47 4.76 22.00
N LYS A 11 7.56 5.08 23.30
CA LYS A 11 8.60 4.56 24.18
C LYS A 11 8.52 3.04 24.30
N ALA A 12 7.33 2.49 24.54
CA ALA A 12 7.11 1.06 24.69
C ALA A 12 7.51 0.28 23.43
N ILE A 13 7.18 0.78 22.25
CA ILE A 13 7.64 0.20 20.97
C ILE A 13 9.16 0.19 20.90
N ARG A 14 9.83 1.30 21.23
CA ARG A 14 11.30 1.39 21.18
C ARG A 14 11.97 0.42 22.15
N THR A 15 11.41 0.25 23.35
CA THR A 15 11.93 -0.68 24.38
C THR A 15 11.49 -2.13 24.19
N GLY A 16 10.60 -2.43 23.25
CA GLY A 16 10.16 -3.79 22.92
C GLY A 16 8.99 -4.32 23.76
N ASP A 17 8.27 -3.46 24.47
CA ASP A 17 7.02 -3.85 25.17
C ASP A 17 5.85 -3.86 24.17
N ASN A 18 5.78 -4.93 23.39
CA ASN A 18 4.81 -5.07 22.31
C ASN A 18 3.40 -5.39 22.81
N GLU A 19 3.27 -6.11 23.93
CA GLU A 19 1.97 -6.56 24.46
C GLU A 19 1.12 -5.40 24.97
N SER A 20 1.73 -4.49 25.74
CA SER A 20 1.05 -3.30 26.25
C SER A 20 0.61 -2.38 25.12
N VAL A 21 1.46 -2.21 24.10
CA VAL A 21 1.15 -1.41 22.90
C VAL A 21 -0.03 -2.02 22.15
N LEU A 22 0.06 -3.29 21.79
CA LEU A 22 -0.96 -3.96 20.98
C LEU A 22 -2.33 -3.91 21.66
N SER A 23 -2.39 -4.20 22.97
CA SER A 23 -3.63 -4.14 23.74
C SER A 23 -4.26 -2.74 23.80
N ASN A 24 -3.43 -1.68 23.83
CA ASN A 24 -3.93 -0.31 23.78
C ASN A 24 -4.49 0.04 22.40
N LEU A 25 -3.74 -0.25 21.32
CA LEU A 25 -4.17 0.02 19.95
C LEU A 25 -5.46 -0.75 19.59
N TYR A 26 -5.60 -1.99 20.06
CA TYR A 26 -6.83 -2.78 19.89
C TYR A 26 -8.06 -2.15 20.55
N LYS A 27 -7.89 -1.46 21.67
CA LYS A 27 -9.01 -0.83 22.39
C LYS A 27 -9.34 0.54 21.84
N ASP A 28 -8.31 1.32 21.51
CA ASP A 28 -8.46 2.73 21.22
C ASP A 28 -8.55 3.03 19.72
N VAL A 29 -7.94 2.22 18.85
CA VAL A 29 -7.84 2.51 17.41
C VAL A 29 -8.73 1.59 16.57
N LEU A 30 -8.76 0.28 16.86
CA LEU A 30 -9.55 -0.69 16.09
C LEU A 30 -11.05 -0.31 15.97
N PRO A 31 -11.75 0.20 17.01
CA PRO A 31 -13.16 0.56 16.87
C PRO A 31 -13.41 1.61 15.78
N HIS A 32 -12.50 2.58 15.62
CA HIS A 32 -12.61 3.63 14.61
C HIS A 32 -12.35 3.10 13.21
N ILE A 33 -11.29 2.30 13.03
CA ILE A 33 -10.96 1.63 11.77
C ILE A 33 -12.10 0.70 11.34
N LYS A 34 -12.61 -0.11 12.28
CA LYS A 34 -13.74 -1.01 12.05
C LYS A 34 -14.98 -0.26 11.57
N LYS A 35 -15.34 0.84 12.24
CA LYS A 35 -16.50 1.65 11.86
C LYS A 35 -16.37 2.13 10.41
N TYR A 36 -15.20 2.67 10.05
CA TYR A 36 -14.92 3.14 8.70
C TYR A 36 -15.04 2.02 7.66
N ILE A 37 -14.37 0.89 7.87
CA ILE A 37 -14.34 -0.22 6.92
C ILE A 37 -15.74 -0.81 6.70
N ILE A 38 -16.51 -1.02 7.78
CA ILE A 38 -17.88 -1.54 7.67
C ILE A 38 -18.79 -0.56 6.93
N SER A 39 -18.67 0.76 7.19
CA SER A 39 -19.43 1.76 6.44
C SER A 39 -19.05 1.88 4.96
N ASN A 40 -17.91 1.28 4.56
CA ASN A 40 -17.38 1.34 3.21
C ASN A 40 -17.29 -0.05 2.57
N SER A 41 -18.35 -0.85 2.74
CA SER A 41 -18.51 -2.16 2.09
C SER A 41 -17.52 -3.24 2.55
N GLY A 42 -16.94 -3.08 3.74
CA GLY A 42 -16.03 -4.06 4.35
C GLY A 42 -16.71 -4.93 5.41
N SER A 43 -16.13 -6.10 5.66
CA SER A 43 -16.54 -7.00 6.74
C SER A 43 -15.78 -6.73 8.04
N TYR A 44 -16.20 -7.40 9.12
CA TYR A 44 -15.46 -7.36 10.38
C TYR A 44 -14.07 -8.01 10.27
N GLU A 45 -13.93 -9.06 9.47
CA GLU A 45 -12.62 -9.68 9.22
C GLU A 45 -11.74 -8.77 8.38
N ASP A 46 -12.29 -8.11 7.35
CA ASP A 46 -11.56 -7.07 6.61
C ASP A 46 -11.02 -5.98 7.54
N ALA A 47 -11.80 -5.58 8.55
CA ALA A 47 -11.38 -4.57 9.51
C ALA A 47 -10.22 -5.04 10.41
N LYS A 48 -10.21 -6.31 10.80
CA LYS A 48 -9.10 -6.88 11.58
C LYS A 48 -7.84 -6.99 10.73
N ASP A 49 -7.95 -7.46 9.50
CA ASP A 49 -6.82 -7.59 8.58
C ASP A 49 -6.16 -6.22 8.35
N ILE A 50 -6.96 -5.22 7.97
CA ILE A 50 -6.46 -3.86 7.73
C ILE A 50 -5.88 -3.26 9.00
N PHE A 51 -6.47 -3.50 10.17
CA PHE A 51 -5.92 -3.06 11.44
C PHE A 51 -4.54 -3.69 11.73
N GLN A 52 -4.38 -4.99 11.47
CA GLN A 52 -3.09 -5.67 11.66
C GLN A 52 -2.02 -5.08 10.75
N ASP A 53 -2.32 -4.89 9.45
CA ASP A 53 -1.41 -4.24 8.51
C ASP A 53 -1.03 -2.83 8.97
N THR A 54 -2.01 -2.07 9.45
CA THR A 54 -1.81 -0.72 9.99
C THR A 54 -0.89 -0.71 11.21
N VAL A 55 -1.06 -1.68 12.13
CA VAL A 55 -0.18 -1.82 13.31
C VAL A 55 1.24 -2.13 12.91
N VAL A 56 1.45 -3.05 11.95
CA VAL A 56 2.79 -3.40 11.44
C VAL A 56 3.48 -2.20 10.83
N ILE A 57 2.76 -1.46 9.99
CA ILE A 57 3.22 -0.22 9.38
C ILE A 57 3.64 0.80 10.45
N PHE A 58 2.75 1.08 11.41
CA PHE A 58 3.03 2.02 12.48
C PHE A 58 4.26 1.62 13.29
N TYR A 59 4.35 0.33 13.66
CA TYR A 59 5.48 -0.21 14.40
C TYR A 59 6.82 0.01 13.65
N ASN A 60 6.84 -0.25 12.34
CA ASN A 60 8.01 -0.04 11.50
C ASN A 60 8.41 1.45 11.41
N GLN A 61 7.44 2.35 11.23
CA GLN A 61 7.69 3.80 11.23
C GLN A 61 8.36 4.27 12.53
N VAL A 62 7.91 3.75 13.67
CA VAL A 62 8.49 4.08 14.98
C VAL A 62 9.88 3.49 15.15
N LYS A 63 10.09 2.21 14.78
CA LYS A 63 11.40 1.53 14.90
C LYS A 63 12.46 2.14 13.99
N LEU A 64 12.08 2.62 12.80
CA LEU A 64 12.96 3.28 11.85
C LEU A 64 13.14 4.78 12.15
N ASN A 65 12.56 5.30 13.23
CA ASN A 65 12.55 6.74 13.58
C ASN A 65 12.02 7.64 12.47
N ARG A 66 11.02 7.17 11.71
CA ARG A 66 10.37 7.90 10.62
C ARG A 66 9.00 8.48 11.01
N PHE A 67 8.42 8.02 12.11
CA PHE A 67 7.18 8.58 12.64
C PHE A 67 7.38 10.02 13.15
N ASP A 68 6.57 10.97 12.65
CA ASP A 68 6.53 12.35 13.17
C ASP A 68 5.81 12.37 14.52
N GLU A 69 6.57 12.50 15.61
CA GLU A 69 6.03 12.50 16.98
C GLU A 69 5.07 13.66 17.29
N ARG A 70 4.92 14.65 16.39
CA ARG A 70 3.92 15.72 16.52
C ARG A 70 2.50 15.24 16.14
N LYS A 71 2.38 14.12 15.42
CA LYS A 71 1.11 13.55 14.99
C LYS A 71 0.51 12.67 16.07
N GLU A 72 -0.82 12.71 16.18
CA GLU A 72 -1.56 11.77 17.02
C GLU A 72 -1.51 10.37 16.39
N ILE A 73 -1.16 9.36 17.18
CA ILE A 73 -1.02 7.97 16.70
C ILE A 73 -2.34 7.46 16.12
N GLY A 74 -3.47 7.76 16.80
CA GLY A 74 -4.79 7.35 16.36
C GLY A 74 -5.16 7.91 14.98
N ALA A 75 -4.88 9.21 14.76
CA ALA A 75 -5.11 9.87 13.48
C ALA A 75 -4.24 9.27 12.37
N PHE A 76 -2.93 9.11 12.62
CA PHE A 76 -2.01 8.48 11.66
C PHE A 76 -2.46 7.07 11.26
N MET A 77 -2.76 6.21 12.25
CA MET A 77 -3.20 4.85 11.99
C MET A 77 -4.54 4.81 11.24
N TYR A 78 -5.46 5.72 11.55
CA TYR A 78 -6.72 5.83 10.83
C TYR A 78 -6.51 6.15 9.35
N SER A 79 -5.64 7.12 9.03
CA SER A 79 -5.31 7.49 7.65
C SER A 79 -4.66 6.35 6.87
N VAL A 80 -3.72 5.63 7.49
CA VAL A 80 -3.09 4.43 6.91
C VAL A 80 -4.15 3.35 6.62
N ALA A 81 -5.00 3.02 7.60
CA ALA A 81 -6.04 2.01 7.46
C ALA A 81 -7.06 2.36 6.37
N ARG A 82 -7.43 3.64 6.28
CA ARG A 82 -8.31 4.15 5.21
C ARG A 82 -7.69 3.90 3.84
N ASN A 83 -6.42 4.23 3.64
CA ASN A 83 -5.76 4.06 2.34
C ASN A 83 -5.57 2.59 1.96
N LEU A 84 -5.20 1.74 2.93
CA LEU A 84 -5.20 0.29 2.76
C LEU A 84 -6.57 -0.23 2.29
N TRP A 85 -7.65 0.24 2.94
CA TRP A 85 -9.00 -0.17 2.58
C TRP A 85 -9.43 0.32 1.21
N ILE A 86 -9.23 1.60 0.88
CA ILE A 86 -9.55 2.16 -0.44
C ILE A 86 -8.89 1.34 -1.54
N ASN A 87 -7.61 0.99 -1.36
CA ASN A 87 -6.88 0.19 -2.33
C ASN A 87 -7.41 -1.25 -2.42
N LYS A 88 -7.73 -1.88 -1.29
CA LYS A 88 -8.35 -3.21 -1.28
C LYS A 88 -9.72 -3.21 -1.94
N ALA A 89 -10.58 -2.27 -1.56
CA ALA A 89 -11.93 -2.13 -2.10
C ALA A 89 -11.96 -1.83 -3.60
N LYS A 90 -11.04 -0.96 -4.10
CA LYS A 90 -10.87 -0.72 -5.54
C LYS A 90 -10.50 -2.01 -6.30
N ARG A 91 -9.60 -2.84 -5.75
CA ARG A 91 -9.25 -4.13 -6.36
C ARG A 91 -10.43 -5.11 -6.39
N ASP A 92 -11.25 -5.08 -5.34
CA ASP A 92 -12.43 -5.94 -5.20
C ASP A 92 -13.68 -5.39 -5.91
N ASN A 93 -13.58 -4.25 -6.61
CA ASN A 93 -14.70 -3.51 -7.21
C ASN A 93 -15.83 -3.17 -6.22
N LYS A 94 -15.48 -2.89 -4.97
CA LYS A 94 -16.41 -2.46 -3.91
C LYS A 94 -16.62 -0.95 -3.95
N LEU A 95 -17.84 -0.51 -3.64
CA LEU A 95 -18.16 0.91 -3.51
C LEU A 95 -17.61 1.46 -2.19
N VAL A 96 -16.85 2.56 -2.27
CA VAL A 96 -16.28 3.28 -1.13
C VAL A 96 -16.67 4.74 -1.26
N ASN A 97 -17.13 5.34 -0.17
CA ASN A 97 -17.38 6.77 -0.13
C ASN A 97 -16.06 7.50 0.15
N THR A 98 -15.49 8.13 -0.89
CA THR A 98 -14.25 8.91 -0.77
C THR A 98 -14.49 10.40 -0.50
N ALA A 99 -15.75 10.86 -0.48
CA ALA A 99 -16.10 12.28 -0.50
C ALA A 99 -15.95 13.01 0.85
N GLU A 100 -15.62 12.31 1.93
CA GLU A 100 -15.62 12.90 3.28
C GLU A 100 -14.29 13.54 3.73
N PHE A 101 -13.18 13.40 3.00
CA PHE A 101 -11.89 13.98 3.44
C PHE A 101 -11.09 14.53 2.26
N ASP A 102 -10.68 15.80 2.40
CA ASP A 102 -9.87 16.58 1.46
C ASP A 102 -8.51 15.89 1.19
N ASP A 103 -8.06 15.91 -0.06
CA ASP A 103 -6.90 15.21 -0.65
C ASP A 103 -5.52 15.63 -0.08
N SER A 104 -5.49 16.24 1.11
CA SER A 104 -4.30 16.82 1.73
C SER A 104 -3.40 15.82 2.49
N GLU A 105 -3.77 14.54 2.58
CA GLU A 105 -2.94 13.50 3.21
C GLU A 105 -2.37 12.50 2.17
N GLU A 106 -1.52 13.00 1.26
CA GLU A 106 -0.69 12.17 0.36
C GLU A 106 0.21 11.17 1.12
N GLU A 107 0.49 11.41 2.40
CA GLU A 107 1.46 10.64 3.18
C GLU A 107 1.07 9.18 3.40
N GLY A 108 -0.22 8.85 3.51
CA GLY A 108 -0.62 7.45 3.70
C GLY A 108 -0.43 6.60 2.43
N MET A 109 -0.19 7.22 1.27
CA MET A 109 0.16 6.55 0.02
C MET A 109 1.66 6.19 -0.02
N ASP A 110 2.51 7.04 0.57
CA ASP A 110 3.95 6.81 0.73
C ASP A 110 4.23 5.67 1.74
N VAL A 111 3.42 5.59 2.79
CA VAL A 111 3.52 4.55 3.82
C VAL A 111 3.22 3.13 3.28
N LEU A 112 2.39 3.00 2.23
CA LEU A 112 2.18 1.73 1.52
C LEU A 112 3.40 1.32 0.69
N ALA A 113 4.14 2.29 0.15
CA ALA A 113 5.41 2.03 -0.51
C ALA A 113 6.46 1.55 0.50
N ASP A 114 6.39 1.99 1.77
CA ASP A 114 7.26 1.53 2.87
C ASP A 114 7.04 0.06 3.30
N MET A 115 5.98 -0.62 2.84
CA MET A 115 5.85 -2.10 2.97
C MET A 115 6.82 -2.85 2.04
N ILE A 116 7.35 -2.17 1.03
CA ILE A 116 8.39 -2.68 0.16
C ILE A 116 9.72 -2.43 0.89
N THR A 117 10.38 -3.48 1.37
CA THR A 117 11.73 -3.35 1.92
C THR A 117 12.63 -2.68 0.88
N ALA A 118 13.65 -1.92 1.30
CA ALA A 118 14.61 -1.31 0.35
C ALA A 118 15.19 -2.34 -0.65
N GLU A 119 15.32 -3.59 -0.21
CA GLU A 119 15.69 -4.74 -1.02
C GLU A 119 14.62 -5.11 -2.08
N LYS A 120 13.34 -5.20 -1.70
CA LYS A 120 12.21 -5.40 -2.62
C LYS A 120 12.09 -4.24 -3.62
N ALA A 121 12.32 -3.00 -3.17
CA ALA A 121 12.21 -1.80 -4.00
C ALA A 121 13.29 -1.81 -5.08
N LYS A 122 14.54 -2.06 -4.67
CA LYS A 122 15.67 -2.20 -5.59
C LYS A 122 15.45 -3.35 -6.57
N ALA A 123 14.95 -4.49 -6.12
CA ALA A 123 14.64 -5.62 -7.00
C ALA A 123 13.57 -5.27 -8.05
N ILE A 124 12.55 -4.48 -7.68
CA ILE A 124 11.52 -3.99 -8.62
C ILE A 124 12.13 -3.00 -9.61
N GLU A 125 12.97 -2.09 -9.14
CA GLU A 125 13.67 -1.11 -9.99
C GLU A 125 14.54 -1.81 -11.05
N ASP A 126 15.40 -2.74 -10.62
CA ASP A 126 16.25 -3.55 -11.49
C ASP A 126 15.43 -4.35 -12.53
N LEU A 127 14.27 -4.88 -12.13
CA LEU A 127 13.36 -5.57 -13.04
C LEU A 127 12.78 -4.61 -14.08
N MET A 128 12.34 -3.43 -13.66
CA MET A 128 11.73 -2.44 -14.55
C MET A 128 12.74 -1.89 -15.56
N GLU A 129 14.00 -1.69 -15.16
CA GLU A 129 15.08 -1.34 -16.08
C GLU A 129 15.30 -2.43 -17.14
N ARG A 130 15.34 -3.71 -16.74
CA ARG A 130 15.52 -4.85 -17.67
C ARG A 130 14.32 -5.07 -18.60
N VAL A 131 13.11 -4.74 -18.14
CA VAL A 131 11.90 -4.73 -18.97
C VAL A 131 12.01 -3.65 -20.06
N GLY A 132 12.69 -2.54 -19.78
CA GLY A 132 12.99 -1.46 -20.72
C GLY A 132 11.95 -0.34 -20.67
N GLU A 133 12.42 0.88 -20.95
CA GLU A 133 11.67 2.14 -20.73
C GLU A 133 10.30 2.20 -21.41
N GLU A 134 10.19 1.75 -22.66
CA GLU A 134 8.89 1.71 -23.36
C GLU A 134 7.89 0.78 -22.66
N CYS A 135 8.33 -0.42 -22.28
CA CYS A 135 7.48 -1.36 -21.56
C CYS A 135 7.17 -0.87 -20.14
N LYS A 136 8.13 -0.24 -19.45
CA LYS A 136 7.93 0.37 -18.14
C LYS A 136 6.82 1.42 -18.19
N LYS A 137 6.91 2.38 -19.11
CA LYS A 137 5.87 3.42 -19.32
C LYS A 137 4.51 2.82 -19.66
N LEU A 138 4.48 1.85 -20.58
CA LEU A 138 3.24 1.18 -20.96
C LEU A 138 2.60 0.42 -19.79
N LEU A 139 3.41 -0.24 -18.96
CA LEU A 139 2.93 -0.93 -17.77
C LEU A 139 2.47 0.05 -16.69
N MET A 140 3.15 1.20 -16.50
CA MET A 140 2.69 2.26 -15.60
C MET A 140 1.30 2.78 -16.02
N TYR A 141 1.12 3.15 -17.29
CA TYR A 141 -0.16 3.64 -17.77
C TYR A 141 -1.29 2.60 -17.66
N THR A 142 -0.99 1.32 -17.92
CA THR A 142 -2.02 0.27 -17.92
C THR A 142 -2.33 -0.30 -16.54
N ILE A 143 -1.34 -0.45 -15.67
CA ILE A 143 -1.47 -1.13 -14.38
C ILE A 143 -1.68 -0.13 -13.24
N TYR A 144 -0.92 0.96 -13.23
CA TYR A 144 -0.92 1.94 -12.14
C TYR A 144 -1.91 3.07 -12.41
N ASP A 145 -1.72 3.82 -13.51
CA ASP A 145 -2.54 5.00 -13.81
C ASP A 145 -3.94 4.65 -14.36
N LYS A 146 -4.16 3.39 -14.74
CA LYS A 146 -5.43 2.88 -15.32
C LYS A 146 -5.95 3.71 -16.51
N VAL A 147 -5.05 4.28 -17.30
CA VAL A 147 -5.40 5.08 -18.50
C VAL A 147 -6.07 4.19 -19.55
N SER A 148 -7.05 4.72 -20.28
CA SER A 148 -7.73 3.95 -21.31
C SER A 148 -6.79 3.60 -22.47
N LEU A 149 -6.98 2.44 -23.11
CA LEU A 149 -6.12 1.99 -24.21
C LEU A 149 -6.09 2.99 -25.38
N LYS A 150 -7.18 3.73 -25.61
CA LYS A 150 -7.27 4.77 -26.65
C LYS A 150 -6.39 5.97 -26.30
N GLU A 151 -6.44 6.44 -25.06
CA GLU A 151 -5.59 7.54 -24.59
C GLU A 151 -4.12 7.14 -24.55
N ILE A 152 -3.80 5.90 -24.19
CA ILE A 152 -2.42 5.38 -24.24
C ILE A 152 -1.92 5.35 -25.68
N ALA A 153 -2.77 4.94 -26.64
CA ALA A 153 -2.39 4.94 -28.05
C ALA A 153 -1.98 6.34 -28.52
N VAL A 154 -2.74 7.37 -28.13
CA VAL A 154 -2.40 8.76 -28.43
C VAL A 154 -1.13 9.21 -27.70
N LYS A 155 -1.02 8.96 -26.39
CA LYS A 155 0.12 9.38 -25.55
C LYS A 155 1.45 8.77 -25.99
N MET A 156 1.44 7.52 -26.44
CA MET A 156 2.64 6.77 -26.81
C MET A 156 2.83 6.63 -28.33
N GLY A 157 1.96 7.25 -29.14
CA GLY A 157 2.05 7.22 -30.60
C GLY A 157 1.78 5.85 -31.24
N TYR A 158 0.99 5.00 -30.59
CA TYR A 158 0.56 3.73 -31.20
C TYR A 158 -0.62 3.94 -32.16
N SER A 159 -0.68 3.09 -33.19
CA SER A 159 -1.68 3.21 -34.26
C SER A 159 -3.10 2.82 -33.85
N SER A 160 -3.28 2.04 -32.78
CA SER A 160 -4.61 1.71 -32.24
C SER A 160 -4.55 1.19 -30.80
N ASP A 161 -5.70 1.18 -30.13
CA ASP A 161 -5.90 0.53 -28.83
C ASP A 161 -5.62 -0.98 -28.86
N GLN A 162 -5.89 -1.65 -29.99
CA GLN A 162 -5.55 -3.06 -30.20
C GLN A 162 -4.03 -3.30 -30.23
N VAL A 163 -3.28 -2.35 -30.78
CA VAL A 163 -1.81 -2.37 -30.73
C VAL A 163 -1.35 -2.21 -29.28
N VAL A 164 -1.86 -1.21 -28.56
CA VAL A 164 -1.58 -1.02 -27.12
C VAL A 164 -1.82 -2.30 -26.33
N LYS A 165 -2.97 -2.97 -26.54
CA LYS A 165 -3.32 -4.22 -25.87
C LYS A 165 -2.28 -5.31 -26.12
N THR A 166 -1.87 -5.49 -27.38
CA THR A 166 -0.86 -6.47 -27.80
C THR A 166 0.51 -6.19 -27.17
N TYR A 167 0.98 -4.94 -27.23
CA TYR A 167 2.26 -4.56 -26.65
C TYR A 167 2.24 -4.68 -25.12
N SER A 168 1.14 -4.29 -24.48
CA SER A 168 0.96 -4.44 -23.03
C SER A 168 1.05 -5.90 -22.60
N TYR A 169 0.45 -6.81 -23.38
CA TYR A 169 0.56 -8.26 -23.15
C TYR A 169 2.02 -8.74 -23.27
N ARG A 170 2.73 -8.32 -24.32
CA ARG A 170 4.14 -8.67 -24.51
C ARG A 170 5.03 -8.15 -23.38
N CYS A 171 4.82 -6.91 -22.94
CA CYS A 171 5.56 -6.33 -21.82
C CYS A 171 5.30 -7.08 -20.51
N ARG A 172 4.05 -7.49 -20.25
CA ARG A 172 3.72 -8.36 -19.11
C ARG A 172 4.42 -9.71 -19.20
N GLN A 173 4.46 -10.32 -20.38
CA GLN A 173 5.14 -11.60 -20.58
C GLN A 173 6.66 -11.47 -20.37
N LYS A 174 7.26 -10.37 -20.83
CA LYS A 174 8.67 -10.06 -20.61
C LYS A 174 8.97 -9.91 -19.12
N LEU A 175 8.18 -9.13 -18.39
CA LEU A 175 8.31 -8.97 -16.94
C LEU A 175 8.15 -10.32 -16.22
N PHE A 176 7.14 -11.11 -16.60
CA PHE A 176 6.90 -12.44 -16.03
C PHE A 176 8.10 -13.38 -16.22
N ASN A 177 8.69 -13.42 -17.41
CA ASN A 177 9.87 -14.25 -17.67
C ASN A 177 11.08 -13.78 -16.84
N LEU A 178 11.30 -12.47 -16.71
CA LEU A 178 12.38 -11.92 -15.86
C LEU A 178 12.23 -12.30 -14.39
N VAL A 179 10.99 -12.34 -13.87
CA VAL A 179 10.71 -12.80 -12.52
C VAL A 179 10.92 -14.30 -12.41
N LYS A 180 10.42 -15.09 -13.38
CA LYS A 180 10.53 -16.56 -13.39
C LYS A 180 11.99 -17.03 -13.42
N ASP A 181 12.83 -16.34 -14.18
CA ASP A 181 14.23 -16.69 -14.38
C ASP A 181 15.12 -16.23 -13.20
N ASN A 182 14.56 -15.51 -12.22
CA ASN A 182 15.27 -15.01 -11.06
C ASN A 182 14.71 -15.62 -9.75
N SER A 183 15.32 -16.73 -9.32
CA SER A 183 14.91 -17.43 -8.09
C SER A 183 15.01 -16.59 -6.81
N TYR A 184 15.95 -15.62 -6.77
CA TYR A 184 16.07 -14.70 -5.65
C TYR A 184 14.85 -13.78 -5.56
N ILE A 185 14.41 -13.19 -6.67
CA ILE A 185 13.20 -12.36 -6.71
C ILE A 185 11.96 -13.18 -6.29
N ILE A 186 11.81 -14.41 -6.78
CA ILE A 186 10.69 -15.27 -6.37
C ILE A 186 10.70 -15.50 -4.86
N SER A 187 11.87 -15.71 -4.25
CA SER A 187 11.98 -15.90 -2.79
C SER A 187 11.67 -14.62 -2.01
N LEU A 188 12.03 -13.45 -2.56
CA LEU A 188 11.85 -12.15 -1.93
C LEU A 188 10.37 -11.78 -1.80
N PHE A 189 9.53 -12.15 -2.78
CA PHE A 189 8.09 -11.84 -2.81
C PHE A 189 7.18 -12.97 -2.28
N LYS A 190 7.74 -14.08 -1.78
CA LYS A 190 6.98 -15.20 -1.17
C LYS A 190 6.81 -15.10 0.36
N GLN A 191 7.48 -14.14 1.00
CA GLN A 191 7.40 -13.83 2.44
C GLN A 191 6.45 -12.66 2.66
#